data_AF-A0A0X3PQ97-F1
#
_entry.id   AF-A0A0X3PQ97-F1
#
_cell.length_a   1.000
_cell.length_b   1.000
_cell.length_c   1.000
_cell.angle_alpha   90.00
_cell.angle_beta   90.00
_cell.angle_gamma   90.00
#
_symmetry.space_group_name_H-M   'P 1'
#
loop_
_entity.id
_entity.type
_entity.pdbx_description
1 polymer ?
#
loop_
_entity_poly.entity_id
_entity_poly.type
_entity_poly.pdbx_seq_one_letter_code
_entity_poly.pdbx_strand_id
1 'polypeptide(L)'
;MRLKRLYVEWFVTAVLLACLFAGMRSEAVVRIGACIVMGTCAEILLAYSGPEITMRPTRPDVAPGCWLIFLVPLLLAYQGDVLDATNLSYASLITFGVHIFVLKSFNEATNLIGLFMCCFPCGQLNCSSAVMALFISLLSIELLDVFPYSLTVGESILFAQLNLTFILSLRGFLPIFIVAYLVEHYRVGFNVASLGEACLLVVLLWPALLSLGSLFSADVGVLDLLWPLSLITWENILLVVVWIPMCLTAIAVVLLYSCQNNPQSPPAKTVEELTDFNAQPEAKNTVSSKDQNEPAKVVNMKRSRTPFFIRKLFHLLAGFVFFTGLLISPVFLSFASVGVFLAFLLVEWARRRGRQSISRALNNALGPFRDSRDQGEILLTPIALLLGLSLPIWGIGLSSTHSNSLDMHPTVPLALRPTMTSSLQFRPSAWSGVITIALGDSIAALVGRQWGGRLKWPGSHRTVLGSFASLLSQLMLWALLVHLGEWPWRQGILPLVAGVLAEAYTEQIDNLAVPLLVMTLFSAQDDRLTYR
;
A
#
# COMPACT_ATOMS: atom_id res chain seq x y z
N MET A 1 1.53 21.89 -14.80
CA MET A 1 1.37 20.57 -14.14
C MET A 1 1.49 20.68 -12.62
N ARG A 2 2.47 21.43 -12.06
CA ARG A 2 2.61 21.66 -10.60
C ARG A 2 1.32 22.09 -9.89
N LEU A 3 0.67 23.17 -10.34
CA LEU A 3 -0.59 23.64 -9.73
C LEU A 3 -1.69 22.56 -9.69
N LYS A 4 -1.85 21.77 -10.77
CA LYS A 4 -2.86 20.71 -10.86
C LYS A 4 -2.64 19.59 -9.83
N ARG A 5 -1.38 19.27 -9.49
CA ARG A 5 -1.04 18.26 -8.47
C ARG A 5 -1.31 18.76 -7.04
N LEU A 6 -1.12 20.06 -6.77
CA LEU A 6 -1.49 20.62 -5.46
C LEU A 6 -3.01 20.66 -5.24
N TYR A 7 -3.81 20.96 -6.26
CA TYR A 7 -5.27 20.96 -6.10
C TYR A 7 -5.83 19.62 -5.64
N VAL A 8 -5.23 18.51 -6.10
CA VAL A 8 -5.56 17.14 -5.69
C VAL A 8 -5.32 16.94 -4.20
N GLU A 9 -4.11 17.24 -3.73
CA GLU A 9 -3.72 16.99 -2.33
C GLU A 9 -4.45 17.94 -1.38
N TRP A 10 -4.70 19.18 -1.81
CA TRP A 10 -5.51 20.14 -1.06
C TRP A 10 -6.95 19.68 -0.93
N PHE A 11 -7.51 19.11 -1.98
CA PHE A 11 -8.87 18.60 -1.94
C PHE A 11 -8.98 17.40 -1.00
N VAL A 12 -8.07 16.42 -1.10
CA VAL A 12 -8.03 15.27 -0.20
C VAL A 12 -7.82 15.71 1.26
N THR A 13 -6.96 16.70 1.47
CA THR A 13 -6.71 17.29 2.80
C THR A 13 -7.93 18.03 3.33
N ALA A 14 -8.61 18.81 2.50
CA ALA A 14 -9.84 19.50 2.88
C ALA A 14 -10.94 18.49 3.24
N VAL A 15 -11.05 17.38 2.51
CA VAL A 15 -11.94 16.27 2.84
C VAL A 15 -11.56 15.64 4.18
N LEU A 16 -10.27 15.33 4.39
CA LEU A 16 -9.76 14.80 5.66
C LEU A 16 -10.08 15.74 6.83
N LEU A 17 -9.80 17.02 6.69
CA LEU A 17 -10.08 18.05 7.69
C LEU A 17 -11.59 18.19 7.92
N ALA A 18 -12.42 18.23 6.87
CA ALA A 18 -13.87 18.29 7.03
C ALA A 18 -14.42 17.07 7.77
N CYS A 19 -13.92 15.86 7.46
CA CYS A 19 -14.29 14.62 8.15
C CYS A 19 -13.86 14.63 9.62
N LEU A 20 -12.63 15.09 9.89
CA LEU A 20 -12.08 15.32 11.23
C LEU A 20 -12.92 16.30 12.03
N PHE A 21 -13.23 17.47 11.45
CA PHE A 21 -14.02 18.52 12.08
C PHE A 21 -15.46 18.09 12.36
N ALA A 22 -16.05 17.30 11.46
CA ALA A 22 -17.38 16.72 11.66
C ALA A 22 -17.42 15.66 12.78
N GLY A 23 -16.26 15.25 13.31
CA GLY A 23 -16.09 14.21 14.34
C GLY A 23 -15.23 14.62 15.54
N MET A 24 -15.00 15.91 15.75
CA MET A 24 -14.15 16.39 16.85
C MET A 24 -14.70 15.92 18.20
N ARG A 25 -13.88 15.13 18.91
CA ARG A 25 -14.23 14.59 20.22
C ARG A 25 -13.10 14.69 21.24
N SER A 26 -11.85 14.88 20.82
CA SER A 26 -10.70 14.99 21.71
C SER A 26 -9.73 16.07 21.26
N GLU A 27 -8.99 16.62 22.21
CA GLU A 27 -7.91 17.59 21.95
C GLU A 27 -6.85 17.01 20.99
N ALA A 28 -6.63 15.70 21.02
CA ALA A 28 -5.72 15.04 20.10
C ALA A 28 -6.19 15.04 18.65
N VAL A 29 -7.49 14.87 18.39
CA VAL A 29 -8.04 14.99 17.03
C VAL A 29 -7.81 16.40 16.47
N VAL A 30 -7.92 17.43 17.32
CA VAL A 30 -7.58 18.82 16.97
C VAL A 30 -6.09 18.97 16.66
N ARG A 31 -5.22 18.37 17.47
CA ARG A 31 -3.75 18.38 17.25
C ARG A 31 -3.37 17.68 15.94
N ILE A 32 -3.97 16.52 15.65
CA ILE A 32 -3.78 15.81 14.37
C ILE A 32 -4.28 16.68 13.20
N GLY A 33 -5.42 17.35 13.36
CA GLY A 33 -5.91 18.34 12.39
C GLY A 33 -4.90 19.48 12.13
N ALA A 34 -4.30 20.04 13.18
CA ALA A 34 -3.24 21.03 13.04
C ALA A 34 -2.02 20.46 12.30
N CYS A 35 -1.63 19.21 12.59
CA CYS A 35 -0.56 18.52 11.87
C CYS A 35 -0.85 18.36 10.37
N ILE A 36 -2.09 18.04 10.00
CA ILE A 36 -2.53 17.93 8.61
C ILE A 36 -2.44 19.28 7.89
N VAL A 37 -2.91 20.36 8.53
CA VAL A 37 -2.79 21.72 7.98
C VAL A 37 -1.32 22.09 7.81
N MET A 38 -0.45 21.76 8.77
CA MET A 38 0.98 22.03 8.67
C MET A 38 1.65 21.27 7.52
N GLY A 39 1.42 19.97 7.40
CA GLY A 39 2.00 19.14 6.34
C GLY A 39 1.59 19.64 4.95
N THR A 40 0.35 20.10 4.81
CA THR A 40 -0.12 20.66 3.55
C THR A 40 0.44 22.05 3.26
N CYS A 41 0.51 22.95 4.25
CA CYS A 41 1.23 24.21 4.10
C CYS A 41 2.69 23.99 3.71
N ALA A 42 3.33 22.96 4.27
CA ALA A 42 4.70 22.58 3.93
C ALA A 42 4.84 22.15 2.47
N GLU A 43 3.94 21.29 1.98
CA GLU A 43 3.89 20.86 0.58
C GLU A 43 3.66 22.04 -0.38
N ILE A 44 2.86 23.02 0.02
CA ILE A 44 2.66 24.28 -0.71
C ILE A 44 3.98 25.04 -0.85
N LEU A 45 4.67 25.29 0.26
CA LEU A 45 5.95 26.00 0.24
C LEU A 45 6.98 25.28 -0.62
N LEU A 46 7.03 23.94 -0.56
CA LEU A 46 7.92 23.14 -1.39
C LEU A 46 7.61 23.26 -2.88
N ALA A 47 6.33 23.38 -3.25
CA ALA A 47 5.93 23.54 -4.64
C ALA A 47 6.27 24.93 -5.21
N TYR A 48 6.22 25.96 -4.38
CA TYR A 48 6.56 27.34 -4.76
C TYR A 48 8.08 27.60 -4.79
N SER A 49 8.91 26.79 -4.13
CA SER A 49 10.35 27.04 -3.98
C SER A 49 11.23 26.81 -5.24
N GLY A 50 10.67 26.76 -6.44
CA GLY A 50 11.45 26.76 -7.70
C GLY A 50 11.78 25.39 -8.33
N PRO A 51 12.65 25.34 -9.36
CA PRO A 51 12.72 24.21 -10.29
C PRO A 51 13.53 23.03 -9.75
N GLU A 52 12.83 22.03 -9.22
CA GLU A 52 13.17 20.59 -9.25
C GLU A 52 14.66 20.23 -9.14
N ILE A 53 15.20 20.27 -7.92
CA ILE A 53 16.04 19.14 -7.52
C ILE A 53 15.05 18.09 -7.04
N THR A 54 14.74 17.13 -7.91
CA THR A 54 14.01 15.91 -7.54
C THR A 54 14.59 15.41 -6.21
N MET A 55 13.76 15.13 -5.21
CA MET A 55 14.20 14.46 -3.97
C MET A 55 14.72 13.07 -4.37
N ARG A 56 15.93 12.96 -4.90
CA ARG A 56 16.47 11.67 -5.32
C ARG A 56 16.70 10.87 -4.05
N PRO A 57 16.28 9.60 -3.99
CA PRO A 57 15.82 8.74 -5.09
C PRO A 57 14.29 8.47 -5.12
N THR A 58 13.43 9.49 -4.99
CA THR A 58 11.95 9.33 -5.02
C THR A 58 11.38 9.16 -6.44
N ARG A 59 10.16 8.61 -6.53
CA ARG A 59 9.44 8.44 -7.81
C ARG A 59 9.27 9.78 -8.53
N PRO A 60 9.75 9.92 -9.79
CA PRO A 60 9.58 11.15 -10.55
C PRO A 60 8.11 11.33 -10.94
N ASP A 61 7.72 12.58 -11.19
CA ASP A 61 6.40 12.93 -11.76
C ASP A 61 5.16 12.71 -10.91
N VAL A 62 5.30 12.41 -9.61
CA VAL A 62 4.18 12.38 -8.65
C VAL A 62 4.47 13.34 -7.49
N ALA A 63 3.43 13.91 -6.88
CA ALA A 63 3.59 14.74 -5.69
C ALA A 63 4.12 13.92 -4.49
N PRO A 64 4.78 14.58 -3.50
CA PRO A 64 5.35 13.89 -2.34
C PRO A 64 4.34 13.00 -1.61
N GLY A 65 3.06 13.37 -1.60
CA GLY A 65 2.00 12.59 -0.96
C GLY A 65 1.92 12.84 0.53
N CYS A 66 2.08 14.10 0.97
CA CYS A 66 2.14 14.46 2.39
C CYS A 66 0.90 13.95 3.16
N TRP A 67 -0.29 13.99 2.55
CA TRP A 67 -1.52 13.52 3.18
C TRP A 67 -1.49 12.05 3.64
N LEU A 68 -0.67 11.19 3.00
CA LEU A 68 -0.54 9.77 3.34
C LEU A 68 -0.01 9.55 4.76
N ILE A 69 0.84 10.46 5.25
CA ILE A 69 1.49 10.33 6.57
C ILE A 69 0.49 10.47 7.72
N PHE A 70 -0.75 10.91 7.45
CA PHE A 70 -1.78 11.08 8.47
C PHE A 70 -2.79 9.93 8.50
N LEU A 71 -2.74 8.98 7.56
CA LEU A 71 -3.69 7.88 7.49
C LEU A 71 -3.61 6.95 8.70
N VAL A 72 -2.41 6.49 9.07
CA VAL A 72 -2.20 5.60 10.23
C VAL A 72 -2.42 6.31 11.56
N PRO A 73 -1.88 7.52 11.82
CA PRO A 73 -2.20 8.25 13.04
C PRO A 73 -3.70 8.50 13.22
N LEU A 74 -4.41 8.84 12.13
CA LEU A 74 -5.84 9.08 12.18
C LEU A 74 -6.63 7.79 12.45
N LEU A 75 -6.20 6.67 11.88
CA LEU A 75 -6.77 5.36 12.17
C LEU A 75 -6.67 5.03 13.66
N LEU A 76 -5.48 5.18 14.24
CA LEU A 76 -5.22 4.94 15.66
C LEU A 76 -6.04 5.87 16.56
N ALA A 77 -6.16 7.14 16.19
CA ALA A 77 -6.97 8.10 16.94
C ALA A 77 -8.45 7.68 17.03
N TYR A 78 -8.99 7.13 15.94
CA TYR A 78 -10.37 6.60 15.87
C TYR A 78 -10.52 5.15 16.35
N GLN A 79 -9.47 4.57 16.92
CA GLN A 79 -9.54 3.29 17.62
C GLN A 79 -9.37 3.46 19.14
N GLY A 80 -9.22 4.70 19.62
CA GLY A 80 -9.00 5.02 21.02
C GLY A 80 -7.53 5.24 21.42
N ASP A 81 -6.57 5.02 20.51
CA ASP A 81 -5.12 5.11 20.77
C ASP A 81 -4.59 6.54 20.64
N VAL A 82 -5.22 7.45 21.39
CA VAL A 82 -5.06 8.90 21.25
C VAL A 82 -3.62 9.39 21.47
N LEU A 83 -2.93 8.86 22.49
CA LEU A 83 -1.57 9.27 22.82
C LEU A 83 -0.59 8.86 21.70
N ASP A 84 -0.66 7.61 21.26
CA ASP A 84 0.22 7.09 20.22
C ASP A 84 -0.09 7.69 18.85
N ALA A 85 -1.37 7.94 18.55
CA ALA A 85 -1.76 8.68 17.36
C ALA A 85 -1.14 10.09 17.33
N THR A 86 -1.11 10.79 18.47
CA THR A 86 -0.50 12.12 18.57
C THR A 86 1.02 12.03 18.41
N ASN A 87 1.68 11.09 19.10
CA ASN A 87 3.12 10.86 19.01
C ASN A 87 3.53 10.51 17.57
N LEU A 88 2.78 9.64 16.90
CA LEU A 88 3.03 9.21 15.54
C LEU A 88 2.83 10.36 14.55
N SER A 89 1.84 11.24 14.77
CA SER A 89 1.64 12.44 13.94
C SER A 89 2.83 13.40 14.02
N TYR A 90 3.33 13.65 15.23
CA TYR A 90 4.52 14.47 15.44
C TYR A 90 5.77 13.83 14.83
N ALA A 91 5.96 12.54 15.05
CA ALA A 91 7.07 11.78 14.47
C ALA A 91 7.08 11.89 12.94
N SER A 92 5.91 11.79 12.31
CA SER A 92 5.76 11.84 10.86
C SER A 92 6.08 13.20 10.26
N LEU A 93 5.68 14.29 10.94
CA LEU A 93 6.06 15.65 10.55
C LEU A 93 7.55 15.90 10.71
N ILE A 94 8.15 15.44 11.81
CA ILE A 94 9.60 15.52 12.02
C ILE A 94 10.31 14.77 10.90
N THR A 95 9.91 13.54 10.58
CA THR A 95 10.49 12.76 9.48
C THR A 95 10.34 13.45 8.14
N PHE A 96 9.17 14.04 7.84
CA PHE A 96 8.97 14.80 6.62
C PHE A 96 9.93 15.99 6.51
N GLY A 97 10.13 16.72 7.62
CA GLY A 97 11.15 17.77 7.72
C GLY A 97 12.58 17.25 7.49
N VAL A 98 12.93 16.11 8.08
CA VAL A 98 14.22 15.43 7.88
C VAL A 98 14.42 15.04 6.42
N HIS A 99 13.40 14.50 5.73
CA HIS A 99 13.51 14.18 4.31
C HIS A 99 13.78 15.41 3.46
N ILE A 100 13.18 16.55 3.79
CA ILE A 100 13.41 17.79 3.06
C ILE A 100 14.82 18.33 3.32
N PHE A 101 15.32 18.17 4.54
CA PHE A 101 16.69 18.49 4.90
C PHE A 101 17.71 17.62 4.16
N VAL A 102 17.51 16.30 4.18
CA VAL A 102 18.47 15.32 3.61
C VAL A 102 18.39 15.28 2.08
N LEU A 103 17.19 15.31 1.51
CA LEU A 103 16.96 15.02 0.08
C LEU A 103 16.74 16.26 -0.79
N LYS A 104 16.55 17.46 -0.21
CA LYS A 104 16.29 18.70 -0.97
C LYS A 104 17.32 19.79 -0.69
N SER A 105 17.22 20.50 0.43
CA SER A 105 18.12 21.62 0.74
C SER A 105 17.91 22.15 2.17
N PHE A 106 19.01 22.63 2.77
CA PHE A 106 19.06 23.19 4.11
C PHE A 106 18.13 24.41 4.30
N ASN A 107 18.05 25.29 3.30
CA ASN A 107 17.29 26.54 3.40
C ASN A 107 15.78 26.31 3.35
N GLU A 108 15.31 25.42 2.48
CA GLU A 108 13.91 24.99 2.47
C GLU A 108 13.54 24.23 3.75
N ALA A 109 14.44 23.38 4.25
CA ALA A 109 14.23 22.64 5.48
C ALA A 109 14.10 23.56 6.70
N THR A 110 14.94 24.59 6.82
CA THR A 110 14.89 25.54 7.95
C THR A 110 13.63 26.39 7.95
N ASN A 111 13.16 26.86 6.79
CA ASN A 111 11.87 27.56 6.68
C ASN A 111 10.69 26.67 7.10
N LEU A 112 10.76 25.38 6.76
CA LEU A 112 9.72 24.41 7.09
C LEU A 112 9.74 24.00 8.56
N ILE A 113 10.94 23.76 9.11
CA ILE A 113 11.14 23.51 10.53
C ILE A 113 10.66 24.72 11.33
N GLY A 114 10.93 25.96 10.86
CA GLY A 114 10.39 27.17 11.44
C GLY A 114 8.85 27.19 11.46
N LEU A 115 8.21 26.83 10.34
CA LEU A 115 6.74 26.68 10.25
C LEU A 115 6.22 25.64 11.24
N PHE A 116 6.88 24.49 11.35
CA PHE A 116 6.53 23.45 12.29
C PHE A 116 6.68 23.94 13.73
N MET A 117 7.83 24.51 14.11
CA MET A 117 8.09 25.02 15.46
C MET A 117 7.10 26.10 15.92
N CYS A 118 6.51 26.88 15.01
CA CYS A 118 5.50 27.90 15.35
C CYS A 118 4.14 27.32 15.78
N CYS A 119 3.83 26.09 15.38
CA CYS A 119 2.54 25.44 15.63
C CYS A 119 2.66 24.19 16.52
N PHE A 120 3.89 23.70 16.75
CA PHE A 120 4.18 22.64 17.69
C PHE A 120 4.10 23.18 19.13
N PRO A 121 3.21 22.66 20.00
CA PRO A 121 3.34 22.88 21.42
C PRO A 121 4.55 22.07 21.92
N CYS A 122 5.76 22.65 21.85
CA CYS A 122 7.02 22.01 22.24
C CYS A 122 7.00 21.38 23.64
N GLY A 123 6.10 21.83 24.53
CA GLY A 123 5.92 21.28 25.87
C GLY A 123 5.34 19.85 25.92
N GLN A 124 5.06 19.20 24.79
CA GLN A 124 4.42 17.88 24.75
C GLN A 124 5.17 16.81 23.94
N LEU A 125 6.36 17.12 23.41
CA LEU A 125 7.24 16.11 22.82
C LEU A 125 7.76 15.19 23.94
N ASN A 126 7.33 13.94 23.92
CA ASN A 126 7.82 12.90 24.82
C ASN A 126 8.94 12.09 24.16
N CYS A 127 9.70 11.35 24.97
CA CYS A 127 10.77 10.46 24.47
C CYS A 127 10.22 9.45 23.43
N SER A 128 8.98 8.98 23.62
CA SER A 128 8.32 8.06 22.68
C SER A 128 8.23 8.65 21.27
N SER A 129 7.75 9.90 21.13
CA SER A 129 7.65 10.59 19.85
C SER A 129 9.01 10.76 19.16
N ALA A 130 10.08 11.01 19.93
CA ALA A 130 11.43 11.12 19.39
C ALA A 130 11.97 9.77 18.90
N VAL A 131 11.73 8.68 19.65
CA VAL A 131 12.10 7.31 19.25
C VAL A 131 11.33 6.87 18.01
N MET A 132 10.01 7.13 17.96
CA MET A 132 9.18 6.87 16.79
C MET A 132 9.67 7.67 15.58
N ALA A 133 9.99 8.97 15.75
CA ALA A 133 10.51 9.82 14.70
C ALA A 133 11.85 9.30 14.16
N LEU A 134 12.75 8.87 15.05
CA LEU A 134 14.04 8.29 14.66
C LEU A 134 13.83 7.02 13.85
N PHE A 135 13.01 6.08 14.34
CA PHE A 135 12.72 4.83 13.65
C PHE A 135 12.11 5.08 12.26
N ILE A 136 11.06 5.91 12.17
CA ILE A 136 10.37 6.20 10.92
C ILE A 136 11.32 6.90 9.95
N SER A 137 12.14 7.85 10.42
CA SER A 137 13.12 8.55 9.57
C SER A 137 14.17 7.61 9.00
N LEU A 138 14.78 6.76 9.83
CA LEU A 138 15.80 5.82 9.38
C LEU A 138 15.22 4.82 8.38
N LEU A 139 14.07 4.22 8.70
CA LEU A 139 13.45 3.23 7.83
C LEU A 139 12.95 3.84 6.51
N SER A 140 12.37 5.05 6.54
CA SER A 140 11.90 5.71 5.31
C SER A 140 13.04 6.15 4.39
N ILE A 141 14.18 6.60 4.94
CA ILE A 141 15.40 6.85 4.14
C ILE A 141 15.91 5.55 3.52
N GLU A 142 16.05 4.49 4.33
CA GLU A 142 16.52 3.19 3.84
C GLU A 142 15.60 2.63 2.74
N LEU A 143 14.28 2.75 2.89
CA LEU A 143 13.32 2.31 1.86
C LEU A 143 13.49 3.06 0.53
N LEU A 144 13.79 4.36 0.58
CA LEU A 144 14.05 5.15 -0.62
C LEU A 144 15.37 4.74 -1.27
N ASP A 145 16.42 4.53 -0.47
CA ASP A 145 17.76 4.15 -0.96
C ASP A 145 17.81 2.73 -1.52
N VAL A 146 17.13 1.77 -0.87
CA VAL A 146 17.06 0.38 -1.32
C VAL A 146 16.13 0.22 -2.52
N PHE A 147 15.05 1.01 -2.62
CA PHE A 147 14.09 0.94 -3.73
C PHE A 147 13.98 2.26 -4.52
N PRO A 148 15.04 2.68 -5.22
CA PRO A 148 15.07 3.96 -5.92
C PRO A 148 13.94 4.05 -6.95
N TYR A 149 13.35 5.25 -7.06
CA TYR A 149 12.26 5.63 -7.97
C TYR A 149 10.95 4.85 -7.79
N SER A 150 10.83 4.04 -6.74
CA SER A 150 9.65 3.21 -6.49
C SER A 150 8.60 3.95 -5.65
N LEU A 151 9.05 4.66 -4.62
CA LEU A 151 8.20 5.29 -3.61
C LEU A 151 8.32 6.83 -3.66
N THR A 152 7.24 7.52 -3.29
CA THR A 152 7.30 8.93 -2.88
C THR A 152 7.70 9.03 -1.40
N VAL A 153 8.03 10.25 -0.93
CA VAL A 153 8.31 10.49 0.50
C VAL A 153 7.14 10.11 1.40
N GLY A 154 5.91 10.49 1.01
CA GLY A 154 4.71 10.11 1.77
C GLY A 154 4.47 8.61 1.79
N GLU A 155 4.76 7.92 0.68
CA GLU A 155 4.63 6.45 0.59
C GLU A 155 5.68 5.74 1.46
N SER A 156 6.94 6.21 1.49
CA SER A 156 7.99 5.62 2.33
C SER A 156 7.71 5.83 3.83
N ILE A 157 7.23 7.02 4.22
CA ILE A 157 6.78 7.30 5.59
C ILE A 157 5.58 6.42 5.97
N LEU A 158 4.58 6.28 5.08
CA LEU A 158 3.43 5.40 5.32
C LEU A 158 3.86 3.95 5.55
N PHE A 159 4.76 3.39 4.72
CA PHE A 159 5.28 2.04 4.93
C PHE A 159 6.07 1.92 6.24
N ALA A 160 6.86 2.95 6.61
CA ALA A 160 7.58 2.94 7.88
C ALA A 160 6.63 2.99 9.10
N GLN A 161 5.54 3.77 9.04
CA GLN A 161 4.48 3.79 10.05
C GLN A 161 3.79 2.43 10.18
N LEU A 162 3.44 1.80 9.06
CA LEU A 162 2.81 0.48 9.06
C LEU A 162 3.74 -0.56 9.70
N ASN A 163 5.03 -0.58 9.33
CA ASN A 163 6.00 -1.47 9.95
C ASN A 163 6.16 -1.23 11.45
N LEU A 164 6.26 0.04 11.89
CA LEU A 164 6.31 0.37 13.31
C LEU A 164 5.06 -0.14 14.04
N THR A 165 3.89 0.07 13.45
CA THR A 165 2.63 -0.37 14.04
C THR A 165 2.57 -1.89 14.14
N PHE A 166 3.02 -2.62 13.12
CA PHE A 166 3.10 -4.09 13.17
C PHE A 166 4.13 -4.62 14.17
N ILE A 167 5.29 -3.95 14.30
CA ILE A 167 6.30 -4.31 15.31
C ILE A 167 5.72 -4.20 16.72
N LEU A 168 4.91 -3.17 16.98
CA LEU A 168 4.33 -2.91 18.28
C LEU A 168 3.05 -3.73 18.56
N SER A 169 2.30 -4.11 17.51
CA SER A 169 1.00 -4.77 17.65
C SER A 169 1.03 -6.29 17.44
N LEU A 170 1.88 -6.80 16.54
CA LEU A 170 1.92 -8.21 16.17
C LEU A 170 3.11 -8.92 16.79
N ARG A 171 2.80 -9.84 17.71
CA ARG A 171 3.78 -10.76 18.30
C ARG A 171 4.51 -11.51 17.20
N GLY A 172 5.83 -11.39 17.16
CA GLY A 172 6.65 -12.12 16.20
C GLY A 172 6.92 -11.43 14.86
N PHE A 173 6.28 -10.27 14.61
CA PHE A 173 6.59 -9.50 13.40
C PHE A 173 8.02 -8.94 13.43
N LEU A 174 8.53 -8.56 14.61
CA LEU A 174 9.88 -8.02 14.77
C LEU A 174 11.00 -8.95 14.22
N PRO A 175 11.07 -10.25 14.57
CA PRO A 175 12.05 -11.16 13.95
C PRO A 175 11.93 -11.21 12.42
N ILE A 176 10.70 -11.26 11.88
CA ILE A 176 10.45 -11.28 10.43
C ILE A 176 10.95 -9.98 9.79
N PHE A 177 10.64 -8.84 10.41
CA PHE A 177 11.09 -7.53 9.97
C PHE A 177 12.62 -7.43 9.96
N ILE A 178 13.29 -7.86 11.04
CA ILE A 178 14.76 -7.86 11.12
C ILE A 178 15.36 -8.70 10.00
N VAL A 179 14.86 -9.91 9.79
CA VAL A 179 15.37 -10.78 8.72
C VAL A 179 15.12 -10.18 7.34
N ALA A 180 13.93 -9.65 7.07
CA ALA A 180 13.63 -8.98 5.81
C ALA A 180 14.52 -7.74 5.60
N TYR A 181 14.73 -6.94 6.64
CA TYR A 181 15.63 -5.79 6.64
C TYR A 181 17.06 -6.22 6.31
N LEU A 182 17.61 -7.25 6.98
CA LEU A 182 18.96 -7.75 6.73
C LEU A 182 19.11 -8.29 5.30
N VAL A 183 18.12 -9.05 4.81
CA VAL A 183 18.10 -9.56 3.44
C VAL A 183 18.18 -8.41 2.45
N GLU A 184 17.36 -7.38 2.62
CA GLU A 184 17.32 -6.23 1.72
C GLU A 184 18.58 -5.35 1.83
N HIS A 185 18.99 -4.99 3.04
CA HIS A 185 20.14 -4.13 3.34
C HIS A 185 21.47 -4.74 2.84
N TYR A 186 21.72 -6.02 3.15
CA TYR A 186 22.96 -6.71 2.73
C TYR A 186 22.91 -7.28 1.32
N ARG A 187 21.85 -6.97 0.54
CA ARG A 187 21.71 -7.42 -0.84
C ARG A 187 21.78 -8.94 -1.03
N VAL A 188 21.24 -9.70 -0.07
CA VAL A 188 21.32 -11.18 -0.06
C VAL A 188 20.62 -11.75 -1.31
N GLY A 189 21.34 -12.62 -2.03
CA GLY A 189 20.83 -13.32 -3.22
C GLY A 189 19.77 -14.36 -2.87
N PHE A 190 18.82 -14.61 -3.77
CA PHE A 190 17.77 -15.60 -3.57
C PHE A 190 18.19 -16.98 -4.09
N ASN A 191 18.30 -17.93 -3.16
CA ASN A 191 18.46 -19.36 -3.41
C ASN A 191 17.85 -20.18 -2.24
N VAL A 192 17.71 -21.50 -2.39
CA VAL A 192 17.08 -22.37 -1.37
C VAL A 192 17.84 -22.34 -0.03
N ALA A 193 19.17 -22.23 -0.06
CA ALA A 193 19.99 -22.14 1.16
C ALA A 193 19.72 -20.83 1.91
N SER A 194 19.77 -19.68 1.22
CA SER A 194 19.48 -18.35 1.79
C SER A 194 18.05 -18.25 2.33
N LEU A 195 17.08 -18.92 1.70
CA LEU A 195 15.72 -19.00 2.22
C LEU A 195 15.68 -19.83 3.50
N GLY A 196 16.38 -20.97 3.52
CA GLY A 196 16.53 -21.81 4.72
C GLY A 196 17.23 -21.07 5.87
N GLU A 197 18.31 -20.35 5.58
CA GLU A 197 19.04 -19.50 6.53
C GLU A 197 18.17 -18.37 7.07
N ALA A 198 17.41 -17.68 6.21
CA ALA A 198 16.47 -16.65 6.63
C ALA A 198 15.37 -17.22 7.54
N CYS A 199 14.79 -18.36 7.18
CA CYS A 199 13.77 -19.03 8.01
C CYS A 199 14.35 -19.48 9.35
N LEU A 200 15.56 -20.09 9.34
CA LEU A 200 16.26 -20.50 10.53
C LEU A 200 16.56 -19.29 11.43
N LEU A 201 17.01 -18.17 10.85
CA LEU A 201 17.28 -16.94 11.59
C LEU A 201 16.01 -16.38 12.23
N VAL A 202 14.86 -16.39 11.55
CA VAL A 202 13.57 -16.01 12.16
C VAL A 202 13.26 -16.90 13.36
N VAL A 203 13.38 -18.22 13.21
CA VAL A 203 13.12 -19.19 14.28
C VAL A 203 14.09 -19.03 15.45
N LEU A 204 15.37 -18.75 15.19
CA LEU A 204 16.39 -18.56 16.22
C LEU A 204 16.24 -17.22 16.96
N LEU A 205 15.88 -16.16 16.23
CA LEU A 205 15.60 -14.85 16.84
C LEU A 205 14.32 -14.86 17.67
N TRP A 206 13.39 -15.75 17.36
CA TRP A 206 12.07 -15.80 18.01
C TRP A 206 12.15 -15.98 19.54
N PRO A 207 12.79 -17.03 20.11
CA PRO A 207 12.95 -17.16 21.56
C PRO A 207 13.77 -16.03 22.19
N ALA A 208 14.84 -15.59 21.53
CA ALA A 208 15.73 -14.55 22.05
C ALA A 208 15.01 -13.20 22.19
N LEU A 209 14.21 -12.82 21.19
CA LEU A 209 13.41 -11.60 21.21
C LEU A 209 12.17 -11.73 22.11
N LEU A 210 11.57 -12.92 22.22
CA LEU A 210 10.52 -13.19 23.21
C LEU A 210 11.03 -13.05 24.65
N SER A 211 12.25 -13.50 24.94
CA SER A 211 12.87 -13.32 26.26
C SER A 211 13.09 -11.84 26.59
N LEU A 212 13.41 -11.00 25.59
CA LEU A 212 13.46 -9.53 25.74
C LEU A 212 12.05 -8.94 25.91
N GLY A 213 11.05 -9.55 25.26
CA GLY A 213 9.62 -9.27 25.37
C GLY A 213 8.98 -9.67 26.71
N SER A 214 9.70 -10.30 27.64
CA SER A 214 9.22 -10.52 29.02
C SER A 214 8.98 -9.19 29.78
N LEU A 215 9.51 -8.06 29.28
CA LEU A 215 9.14 -6.70 29.70
C LEU A 215 7.82 -6.18 29.07
N PHE A 216 7.29 -6.82 28.03
CA PHE A 216 6.12 -6.40 27.22
C PHE A 216 4.92 -7.37 27.26
N SER A 217 4.91 -8.31 28.23
CA SER A 217 3.74 -9.07 28.74
C SER A 217 3.39 -10.46 28.16
N ALA A 218 3.26 -11.39 29.12
CA ALA A 218 2.64 -12.72 29.23
C ALA A 218 3.05 -13.88 28.27
N ASP A 219 3.53 -14.95 28.91
CA ASP A 219 4.01 -16.23 28.41
C ASP A 219 3.22 -16.79 27.20
N VAL A 220 3.93 -16.98 26.09
CA VAL A 220 3.44 -17.76 24.94
C VAL A 220 4.01 -19.16 25.07
N GLY A 221 3.13 -20.16 25.21
CA GLY A 221 3.53 -21.56 25.27
C GLY A 221 3.91 -22.07 23.87
N VAL A 222 4.79 -23.07 23.79
CA VAL A 222 5.13 -23.73 22.51
C VAL A 222 3.90 -24.29 21.80
N LEU A 223 2.84 -24.65 22.54
CA LEU A 223 1.56 -25.10 21.98
C LEU A 223 0.79 -23.99 21.24
N ASP A 224 1.03 -22.71 21.54
CA ASP A 224 0.39 -21.60 20.81
C ASP A 224 0.86 -21.57 19.35
N LEU A 225 2.03 -22.10 19.01
CA LEU A 225 2.49 -22.22 17.62
C LEU A 225 1.62 -23.18 16.78
N LEU A 226 0.87 -24.07 17.43
CA LEU A 226 -0.06 -25.00 16.78
C LEU A 226 -1.45 -24.40 16.56
N TRP A 227 -1.69 -23.13 16.97
CA TRP A 227 -2.96 -22.45 16.76
C TRP A 227 -3.47 -22.51 15.30
N PRO A 228 -2.64 -22.48 14.23
CA PRO A 228 -3.14 -22.55 12.87
C PRO A 228 -3.86 -23.87 12.55
N LEU A 229 -3.59 -24.95 13.30
CA LEU A 229 -4.33 -26.21 13.15
C LEU A 229 -5.81 -26.06 13.53
N SER A 230 -6.15 -25.10 14.40
CA SER A 230 -7.54 -24.77 14.73
C SER A 230 -8.32 -24.18 13.54
N LEU A 231 -7.61 -23.71 12.49
CA LEU A 231 -8.23 -23.21 11.27
C LEU A 231 -8.68 -24.33 10.31
N ILE A 232 -8.38 -25.60 10.62
CA ILE A 232 -8.84 -26.73 9.80
C ILE A 232 -10.30 -27.02 10.16
N THR A 233 -11.22 -26.30 9.52
CA THR A 233 -12.67 -26.48 9.64
C THR A 233 -13.29 -26.76 8.27
N TRP A 234 -14.46 -27.37 8.21
CA TRP A 234 -15.15 -27.65 6.94
C TRP A 234 -15.46 -26.39 6.14
N GLU A 235 -15.81 -25.29 6.81
CA GLU A 235 -16.05 -23.98 6.19
C GLU A 235 -14.79 -23.43 5.52
N ASN A 236 -13.65 -23.49 6.22
CA ASN A 236 -12.37 -23.04 5.69
C ASN A 236 -11.89 -23.95 4.55
N ILE A 237 -12.13 -25.27 4.63
CA ILE A 237 -11.83 -26.21 3.53
C ILE A 237 -12.66 -25.86 2.29
N LEU A 238 -13.96 -25.56 2.46
CA LEU A 238 -14.83 -25.17 1.36
C LEU A 238 -14.35 -23.87 0.70
N LEU A 239 -13.95 -22.87 1.49
CA LEU A 239 -13.34 -21.64 0.99
C LEU A 239 -12.11 -21.94 0.13
N VAL A 240 -11.20 -22.80 0.62
CA VAL A 240 -9.99 -23.19 -0.12
C VAL A 240 -10.34 -23.86 -1.46
N VAL A 241 -11.32 -24.76 -1.48
CA VAL A 241 -11.79 -25.42 -2.71
C VAL A 241 -12.30 -24.40 -3.74
N VAL A 242 -12.94 -23.33 -3.30
CA VAL A 242 -13.41 -22.24 -4.18
C VAL A 242 -12.26 -21.33 -4.62
N TRP A 243 -11.32 -21.02 -3.72
CA TRP A 243 -10.24 -20.07 -4.00
C TRP A 243 -9.11 -20.64 -4.86
N ILE A 244 -8.79 -21.93 -4.74
CA ILE A 244 -7.72 -22.57 -5.53
C ILE A 244 -7.94 -22.38 -7.04
N PRO A 245 -9.11 -22.70 -7.63
CA PRO A 245 -9.37 -22.47 -9.04
C PRO A 245 -9.19 -21.02 -9.48
N MET A 246 -9.55 -20.06 -8.62
CA MET A 246 -9.40 -18.63 -8.91
C MET A 246 -7.93 -18.20 -8.92
N CYS A 247 -7.14 -18.67 -7.96
CA CYS A 247 -5.69 -18.46 -7.92
C CYS A 247 -5.01 -19.11 -9.14
N LEU A 248 -5.39 -20.33 -9.49
CA LEU A 248 -4.88 -21.03 -10.67
C LEU A 248 -5.24 -20.27 -11.96
N THR A 249 -6.45 -19.72 -12.04
CA THR A 249 -6.88 -18.88 -13.17
C THR A 249 -6.00 -17.62 -13.27
N ALA A 250 -5.74 -16.93 -12.16
CA ALA A 250 -4.87 -15.76 -12.15
C ALA A 250 -3.45 -16.10 -12.64
N ILE A 251 -2.88 -17.20 -12.15
CA ILE A 251 -1.55 -17.69 -12.57
C ILE A 251 -1.55 -18.07 -14.05
N ALA A 252 -2.57 -18.80 -14.51
CA ALA A 252 -2.70 -19.20 -15.91
C ALA A 252 -2.79 -17.98 -16.84
N VAL A 253 -3.55 -16.95 -16.46
CA VAL A 253 -3.65 -15.70 -17.23
C VAL A 253 -2.29 -15.00 -17.31
N VAL A 254 -1.54 -14.93 -16.20
CA VAL A 254 -0.17 -14.36 -16.21
C VAL A 254 0.73 -15.14 -17.16
N LEU A 255 0.76 -16.47 -17.06
CA LEU A 255 1.63 -17.31 -17.88
C LEU A 255 1.25 -17.26 -19.36
N LEU A 256 -0.03 -17.38 -19.69
CA LEU A 256 -0.52 -17.36 -21.08
C LEU A 256 -0.27 -16.01 -21.74
N TYR A 257 -0.62 -14.92 -21.06
CA TYR A 257 -0.41 -13.57 -21.58
C TYR A 257 1.08 -13.26 -21.79
N SER A 258 1.93 -13.73 -20.87
CA SER A 258 3.37 -13.51 -20.98
C SER A 258 4.02 -14.40 -22.03
N CYS A 259 3.52 -15.62 -22.27
CA CYS A 259 3.96 -16.44 -23.41
C CYS A 259 3.63 -15.77 -24.75
N GLN A 260 2.43 -15.19 -24.88
CA GLN A 260 1.99 -14.51 -26.11
C GLN A 260 2.78 -13.24 -26.41
N ASN A 261 3.22 -12.51 -25.37
CA ASN A 261 3.90 -11.22 -25.51
C ASN A 261 5.41 -11.29 -25.24
N ASN A 262 5.99 -12.49 -25.18
CA ASN A 262 7.42 -12.65 -24.99
C ASN A 262 8.17 -12.15 -26.24
N PRO A 263 9.09 -11.18 -26.15
CA PRO A 263 9.81 -10.60 -27.29
C PRO A 263 10.75 -11.55 -28.06
N GLN A 264 10.72 -12.86 -27.81
CA GLN A 264 11.57 -13.86 -28.48
C GLN A 264 10.92 -14.63 -29.64
N SER A 265 9.79 -14.19 -30.19
CA SER A 265 9.25 -14.78 -31.44
C SER A 265 9.49 -13.87 -32.65
N PRO A 266 10.45 -14.16 -33.55
CA PRO A 266 10.30 -13.74 -34.94
C PRO A 266 9.14 -14.55 -35.55
N PRO A 267 8.20 -13.94 -36.29
CA PRO A 267 7.22 -14.71 -37.03
C PRO A 267 7.96 -15.51 -38.11
N ALA A 268 7.80 -16.83 -38.08
CA ALA A 268 8.19 -17.69 -39.19
C ALA A 268 7.45 -17.24 -40.44
N LYS A 269 8.16 -16.59 -41.36
CA LYS A 269 7.79 -16.53 -42.77
C LYS A 269 8.93 -17.16 -43.56
N THR A 270 8.81 -18.45 -43.79
CA THR A 270 9.46 -19.14 -44.90
C THR A 270 8.72 -18.72 -46.16
N VAL A 271 9.36 -17.97 -47.06
CA VAL A 271 9.21 -18.13 -48.52
C VAL A 271 10.53 -17.65 -49.14
N GLU A 272 11.23 -18.60 -49.74
CA GLU A 272 12.30 -18.43 -50.71
C GLU A 272 11.87 -17.49 -51.83
N GLU A 273 12.71 -16.52 -52.21
CA GLU A 273 13.01 -16.21 -53.61
C GLU A 273 14.03 -15.07 -53.72
N LEU A 274 14.90 -15.19 -54.73
CA LEU A 274 15.93 -14.25 -55.20
C LEU A 274 17.31 -14.35 -54.54
N THR A 275 17.93 -15.51 -54.74
CA THR A 275 19.32 -15.55 -55.24
C THR A 275 19.38 -15.06 -56.69
N ASP A 276 20.55 -14.52 -57.04
CA ASP A 276 21.07 -14.19 -58.38
C ASP A 276 20.69 -12.83 -58.98
N PHE A 277 21.61 -11.86 -58.96
CA PHE A 277 22.47 -11.56 -60.12
C PHE A 277 23.41 -10.35 -59.89
N ASN A 278 24.71 -10.62 -60.00
CA ASN A 278 25.78 -9.85 -60.64
C ASN A 278 26.19 -8.40 -60.25
N ALA A 279 27.50 -8.32 -59.97
CA ALA A 279 28.51 -7.47 -60.61
C ALA A 279 28.70 -6.00 -60.17
N GLN A 280 29.86 -5.75 -59.57
CA GLN A 280 30.65 -4.51 -59.66
C GLN A 280 31.11 -4.28 -61.13
N PRO A 281 31.55 -3.07 -61.58
CA PRO A 281 32.50 -2.20 -60.85
C PRO A 281 32.44 -0.65 -61.09
N GLU A 282 33.34 0.04 -60.36
CA GLU A 282 34.05 1.29 -60.73
C GLU A 282 33.48 2.71 -60.44
N ALA A 283 34.24 3.42 -59.57
CA ALA A 283 34.94 4.69 -59.81
C ALA A 283 34.45 6.04 -59.20
N LYS A 284 35.42 6.62 -58.45
CA LYS A 284 35.84 8.03 -58.30
C LYS A 284 35.16 8.99 -57.29
N ASN A 285 35.99 9.32 -56.29
CA ASN A 285 36.40 10.66 -55.80
C ASN A 285 35.31 11.68 -55.40
N THR A 286 35.29 12.09 -54.12
CA THR A 286 35.97 13.31 -53.63
C THR A 286 35.71 13.54 -52.13
N VAL A 287 36.73 14.08 -51.47
CA VAL A 287 36.76 14.55 -50.08
C VAL A 287 36.02 15.89 -49.97
N SER A 288 35.13 16.06 -48.98
CA SER A 288 35.02 17.32 -48.22
C SER A 288 34.19 17.14 -46.94
N SER A 289 34.74 17.69 -45.87
CA SER A 289 34.23 17.84 -44.51
C SER A 289 32.87 18.55 -44.39
N LYS A 290 31.97 18.06 -43.51
CA LYS A 290 31.47 18.77 -42.31
C LYS A 290 30.27 18.07 -41.65
N ASP A 291 30.21 18.24 -40.34
CA ASP A 291 29.07 18.13 -39.42
C ASP A 291 28.57 16.75 -38.99
N GLN A 292 29.18 16.30 -37.88
CA GLN A 292 28.57 15.41 -36.90
C GLN A 292 27.42 16.16 -36.20
N ASN A 293 26.17 15.77 -36.44
CA ASN A 293 25.06 15.82 -35.48
C ASN A 293 23.77 15.25 -36.11
N GLU A 294 23.56 13.94 -35.97
CA GLU A 294 22.21 13.37 -35.98
C GLU A 294 22.01 12.58 -34.68
N PRO A 295 21.03 12.95 -33.83
CA PRO A 295 20.73 12.17 -32.65
C PRO A 295 20.13 10.83 -33.08
N ALA A 296 20.71 9.76 -32.56
CA ALA A 296 20.21 8.40 -32.69
C ALA A 296 18.68 8.37 -32.58
N LYS A 297 18.02 7.88 -33.62
CA LYS A 297 16.62 7.45 -33.57
C LYS A 297 16.51 6.40 -32.46
N VAL A 298 16.15 6.86 -31.27
CA VAL A 298 15.63 6.01 -30.19
C VAL A 298 14.39 5.37 -30.77
N VAL A 299 14.53 4.13 -31.23
CA VAL A 299 13.40 3.26 -31.54
C VAL A 299 12.64 3.12 -30.23
N ASN A 300 11.59 3.92 -30.12
CA ASN A 300 10.70 3.93 -28.97
C ASN A 300 9.92 2.61 -29.04
N MET A 301 10.53 1.54 -28.54
CA MET A 301 9.93 0.21 -28.48
C MET A 301 8.65 0.37 -27.65
N LYS A 302 7.51 0.35 -28.33
CA LYS A 302 6.18 0.59 -27.76
C LYS A 302 5.93 -0.51 -26.72
N ARG A 303 6.23 -0.20 -25.45
CA ARG A 303 6.06 -1.11 -24.30
C ARG A 303 4.63 -1.66 -24.33
N SER A 304 4.46 -2.99 -24.39
CA SER A 304 3.15 -3.63 -24.39
C SER A 304 2.47 -3.37 -23.04
N ARG A 305 1.57 -2.40 -22.98
CA ARG A 305 0.76 -2.15 -21.77
C ARG A 305 -0.17 -3.33 -21.55
N THR A 306 -0.28 -3.78 -20.30
CA THR A 306 -1.30 -4.75 -19.88
C THR A 306 -2.67 -4.32 -20.38
N PRO A 307 -3.50 -5.24 -20.92
CA PRO A 307 -4.84 -4.90 -21.31
C PRO A 307 -5.62 -4.56 -20.03
N PHE A 308 -6.34 -3.45 -20.09
CA PHE A 308 -7.21 -2.97 -19.02
C PHE A 308 -8.07 -4.10 -18.38
N PHE A 309 -8.65 -4.95 -19.22
CA PHE A 309 -9.52 -6.05 -18.78
C PHE A 309 -8.78 -7.06 -17.89
N ILE A 310 -7.49 -7.31 -18.14
CA ILE A 310 -6.71 -8.25 -17.32
C ILE A 310 -6.45 -7.65 -15.94
N ARG A 311 -6.14 -6.35 -15.85
CA ARG A 311 -5.99 -5.68 -14.55
C ARG A 311 -7.28 -5.79 -13.73
N LYS A 312 -8.44 -5.53 -14.34
CA LYS A 312 -9.73 -5.61 -13.66
C LYS A 312 -10.15 -7.04 -13.31
N LEU A 313 -9.77 -8.03 -14.12
CA LEU A 313 -9.93 -9.44 -13.76
C LEU A 313 -9.22 -9.75 -12.44
N PHE A 314 -7.97 -9.32 -12.24
CA PHE A 314 -7.27 -9.54 -10.97
C PHE A 314 -7.94 -8.84 -9.79
N HIS A 315 -8.48 -7.63 -9.98
CA HIS A 315 -9.20 -6.90 -8.92
C HIS A 315 -10.50 -7.63 -8.54
N LEU A 316 -11.23 -8.18 -9.53
CA LEU A 316 -12.45 -8.95 -9.29
C LEU A 316 -12.16 -10.31 -8.64
N LEU A 317 -11.14 -11.04 -9.10
CA LEU A 317 -10.74 -12.32 -8.50
C LEU A 317 -10.33 -12.14 -7.04
N ALA A 318 -9.43 -11.19 -6.76
CA ALA A 318 -9.04 -10.87 -5.39
C ALA A 318 -10.24 -10.39 -4.56
N GLY A 319 -11.07 -9.51 -5.13
CA GLY A 319 -12.29 -9.03 -4.51
C GLY A 319 -13.25 -10.12 -4.08
N PHE A 320 -13.46 -11.13 -4.92
CA PHE A 320 -14.36 -12.24 -4.61
C PHE A 320 -13.78 -13.18 -3.53
N VAL A 321 -12.46 -13.43 -3.54
CA VAL A 321 -11.78 -14.16 -2.46
C VAL A 321 -11.99 -13.44 -1.12
N PHE A 322 -11.75 -12.13 -1.09
CA PHE A 322 -11.95 -11.33 0.13
C PHE A 322 -13.42 -11.23 0.53
N PHE A 323 -14.34 -11.03 -0.42
CA PHE A 323 -15.77 -10.98 -0.15
C PHE A 323 -16.26 -12.28 0.49
N THR A 324 -15.94 -13.43 -0.09
CA THR A 324 -16.34 -14.75 0.44
C THR A 324 -15.65 -15.06 1.77
N GLY A 325 -14.38 -14.70 1.92
CA GLY A 325 -13.63 -14.89 3.15
C GLY A 325 -14.15 -14.04 4.31
N LEU A 326 -14.55 -12.79 4.04
CA LEU A 326 -15.16 -11.91 5.04
C LEU A 326 -16.52 -12.43 5.50
N LEU A 327 -17.34 -12.97 4.60
CA LEU A 327 -18.65 -13.53 4.97
C LEU A 327 -18.54 -14.80 5.81
N ILE A 328 -17.59 -15.68 5.49
CA ILE A 328 -17.52 -17.01 6.09
C ILE A 328 -16.53 -17.02 7.27
N SER A 329 -15.26 -16.67 7.03
CA SER A 329 -14.20 -16.81 8.03
C SER A 329 -13.10 -15.74 7.84
N PRO A 330 -13.28 -14.53 8.42
CA PRO A 330 -12.29 -13.45 8.31
C PRO A 330 -10.96 -13.78 8.98
N VAL A 331 -10.95 -14.61 10.03
CA VAL A 331 -9.71 -15.04 10.69
C VAL A 331 -8.88 -15.91 9.75
N PHE A 332 -9.53 -16.85 9.05
CA PHE A 332 -8.85 -17.67 8.05
C PHE A 332 -8.40 -16.83 6.85
N LEU A 333 -9.25 -15.91 6.37
CA LEU A 333 -8.88 -14.96 5.31
C LEU A 333 -7.66 -14.11 5.71
N SER A 334 -7.64 -13.59 6.93
CA SER A 334 -6.52 -12.81 7.47
C SER A 334 -5.23 -13.63 7.47
N PHE A 335 -5.26 -14.85 8.01
CA PHE A 335 -4.12 -15.77 7.98
C PHE A 335 -3.65 -16.10 6.56
N ALA A 336 -4.58 -16.46 5.67
CA ALA A 336 -4.28 -16.78 4.28
C ALA A 336 -3.66 -15.59 3.52
N SER A 337 -4.18 -14.38 3.74
CA SER A 337 -3.67 -13.16 3.10
C SER A 337 -2.24 -12.81 3.52
N VAL A 338 -1.85 -13.09 4.78
CA VAL A 338 -0.45 -12.98 5.23
C VAL A 338 0.43 -13.98 4.47
N GLY A 339 -0.04 -15.23 4.29
CA GLY A 339 0.67 -16.24 3.50
C GLY A 339 0.89 -15.81 2.05
N VAL A 340 -0.15 -15.25 1.40
CA VAL A 340 -0.04 -14.71 0.03
C VAL A 340 0.87 -13.49 -0.03
N PHE A 341 0.85 -12.62 0.98
CA PHE A 341 1.74 -11.47 1.06
C PHE A 341 3.21 -11.91 1.14
N LEU A 342 3.53 -12.88 2.00
CA LEU A 342 4.86 -13.48 2.05
C LEU A 342 5.25 -14.12 0.71
N ALA A 343 4.33 -14.80 0.03
CA ALA A 343 4.58 -15.34 -1.30
C ALA A 343 4.92 -14.23 -2.32
N PHE A 344 4.22 -13.09 -2.29
CA PHE A 344 4.53 -11.94 -3.16
C PHE A 344 5.92 -11.37 -2.87
N LEU A 345 6.29 -11.23 -1.58
CA LEU A 345 7.63 -10.80 -1.20
C LEU A 345 8.72 -11.79 -1.65
N LEU A 346 8.47 -13.10 -1.53
CA LEU A 346 9.39 -14.13 -2.02
C LEU A 346 9.55 -14.11 -3.53
N VAL A 347 8.45 -13.97 -4.28
CA VAL A 347 8.49 -13.82 -5.74
C VAL A 347 9.28 -12.57 -6.12
N GLU A 348 9.10 -11.47 -5.40
CA GLU A 348 9.81 -10.22 -5.67
C GLU A 348 11.30 -10.30 -5.32
N TRP A 349 11.66 -10.97 -4.22
CA TRP A 349 13.04 -11.27 -3.87
C TRP A 349 13.69 -12.16 -4.95
N ALA A 350 13.01 -13.22 -5.39
CA ALA A 350 13.46 -14.10 -6.46
C ALA A 350 13.58 -13.39 -7.82
N ARG A 351 12.66 -12.48 -8.15
CA ARG A 351 12.70 -11.70 -9.38
C ARG A 351 13.88 -10.76 -9.43
N ARG A 352 14.18 -10.09 -8.32
CA ARG A 352 15.26 -9.08 -8.25
C ARG A 352 16.64 -9.68 -8.01
N ARG A 353 16.72 -10.73 -7.19
CA ARG A 353 18.01 -11.26 -6.68
C ARG A 353 18.16 -12.78 -6.82
N GLY A 354 17.25 -13.44 -7.52
CA GLY A 354 17.37 -14.88 -7.82
C GLY A 354 18.41 -15.19 -8.88
N ARG A 355 18.73 -16.49 -9.02
CA ARG A 355 19.59 -16.99 -10.11
C ARG A 355 19.09 -16.48 -11.46
N GLN A 356 20.01 -16.24 -12.39
CA GLN A 356 19.74 -15.61 -13.69
C GLN A 356 18.54 -16.22 -14.44
N SER A 357 18.31 -17.53 -14.36
CA SER A 357 17.16 -18.19 -15.00
C SER A 357 15.82 -17.84 -14.34
N ILE A 358 15.75 -17.87 -13.01
CA ILE A 358 14.55 -17.55 -12.23
C ILE A 358 14.22 -16.06 -12.38
N SER A 359 15.22 -15.20 -12.20
CA SER A 359 15.07 -13.76 -12.36
C SER A 359 14.59 -13.41 -13.77
N ARG A 360 15.18 -13.99 -14.83
CA ARG A 360 14.71 -13.77 -16.21
C ARG A 360 13.29 -14.29 -16.43
N ALA A 361 12.97 -15.49 -15.95
CA ALA A 361 11.63 -16.06 -16.10
C ALA A 361 10.56 -15.17 -15.44
N LEU A 362 10.81 -14.71 -14.20
CA LEU A 362 9.89 -13.83 -13.48
C LEU A 362 9.81 -12.43 -14.09
N ASN A 363 10.92 -11.85 -14.55
CA ASN A 363 10.91 -10.56 -15.24
C ASN A 363 10.18 -10.63 -16.58
N ASN A 364 10.29 -11.73 -17.32
CA ASN A 364 9.52 -11.94 -18.56
C ASN A 364 8.04 -12.20 -18.27
N ALA A 365 7.73 -12.96 -17.22
CA ALA A 365 6.37 -13.27 -16.81
C ALA A 365 5.62 -12.04 -16.26
N LEU A 366 6.29 -11.17 -15.49
CA LEU A 366 5.67 -10.02 -14.83
C LEU A 366 5.91 -8.69 -15.56
N GLY A 367 6.89 -8.64 -16.46
CA GLY A 367 7.24 -7.46 -17.25
C GLY A 367 6.07 -6.83 -18.01
N PRO A 368 5.21 -7.62 -18.70
CA PRO A 368 4.03 -7.10 -19.40
C PRO A 368 2.98 -6.47 -18.48
N PHE A 369 3.06 -6.73 -17.17
CA PHE A 369 2.09 -6.30 -16.17
C PHE A 369 2.43 -4.99 -15.46
N ARG A 370 3.61 -4.41 -15.72
CA ARG A 370 4.11 -3.19 -15.06
C ARG A 370 3.22 -1.97 -15.34
N ASP A 371 2.84 -1.26 -14.28
CA ASP A 371 2.12 0.01 -14.36
C ASP A 371 3.09 1.22 -14.29
N SER A 372 2.57 2.43 -14.49
CA SER A 372 3.30 3.69 -14.28
C SER A 372 3.75 3.90 -12.83
N ARG A 373 3.20 3.12 -11.88
CA ARG A 373 3.60 3.12 -10.47
C ARG A 373 4.77 2.17 -10.20
N ASP A 374 4.99 1.21 -11.09
CA ASP A 374 6.04 0.19 -10.99
C ASP A 374 7.27 0.60 -11.83
N GLN A 375 7.61 1.89 -11.84
CA GLN A 375 8.75 2.42 -12.62
C GLN A 375 10.10 2.06 -11.99
N GLY A 376 10.14 1.99 -10.65
CA GLY A 376 11.33 1.67 -9.90
C GLY A 376 11.71 0.19 -9.89
N GLU A 377 12.46 -0.21 -8.87
CA GLU A 377 12.96 -1.58 -8.74
C GLU A 377 11.89 -2.57 -8.33
N ILE A 378 10.88 -2.14 -7.57
CA ILE A 378 9.84 -3.01 -7.00
C ILE A 378 8.53 -3.00 -7.82
N LEU A 379 7.87 -4.14 -7.92
CA LEU A 379 6.51 -4.27 -8.48
C LEU A 379 5.47 -3.99 -7.38
N LEU A 380 5.15 -2.71 -7.20
CA LEU A 380 4.35 -2.24 -6.06
C LEU A 380 2.85 -2.46 -6.26
N THR A 381 2.34 -2.38 -7.48
CA THR A 381 0.89 -2.41 -7.75
C THR A 381 0.19 -3.69 -7.28
N PRO A 382 0.72 -4.92 -7.52
CA PRO A 382 0.12 -6.15 -7.00
C PRO A 382 0.20 -6.25 -5.47
N ILE A 383 1.31 -5.79 -4.88
CA ILE A 383 1.50 -5.77 -3.42
C ILE A 383 0.52 -4.79 -2.77
N ALA A 384 0.37 -3.59 -3.34
CA ALA A 384 -0.57 -2.58 -2.90
C ALA A 384 -2.02 -3.04 -2.98
N LEU A 385 -2.40 -3.75 -4.05
CA LEU A 385 -3.73 -4.34 -4.19
C LEU A 385 -4.03 -5.30 -3.03
N LEU A 386 -3.09 -6.21 -2.74
CA LEU A 386 -3.24 -7.16 -1.66
C LEU A 386 -3.29 -6.45 -0.31
N LEU A 387 -2.39 -5.51 -0.06
CA LEU A 387 -2.37 -4.73 1.19
C LEU A 387 -3.65 -3.92 1.39
N GLY A 388 -4.18 -3.27 0.36
CA GLY A 388 -5.43 -2.52 0.46
C GLY A 388 -6.65 -3.37 0.80
N LEU A 389 -6.63 -4.65 0.41
CA LEU A 389 -7.65 -5.62 0.82
C LEU A 389 -7.37 -6.23 2.21
N SER A 390 -6.10 -6.38 2.60
CA SER A 390 -5.67 -7.15 3.78
C SER A 390 -5.48 -6.31 5.05
N LEU A 391 -5.00 -5.07 4.94
CA LEU A 391 -4.83 -4.19 6.11
C LEU A 391 -6.12 -3.98 6.93
N PRO A 392 -7.31 -3.85 6.30
CA PRO A 392 -8.57 -3.75 7.03
C PRO A 392 -8.91 -4.97 7.91
N ILE A 393 -8.34 -6.15 7.60
CA ILE A 393 -8.59 -7.40 8.33
C ILE A 393 -7.43 -7.82 9.23
N TRP A 394 -6.25 -7.18 9.13
CA TRP A 394 -5.09 -7.47 9.98
C TRP A 394 -5.16 -6.79 11.35
N GLY A 395 -6.16 -5.94 11.58
CA GLY A 395 -6.44 -5.39 12.91
C GLY A 395 -5.32 -4.48 13.43
N ILE A 396 -4.90 -3.50 12.61
CA ILE A 396 -3.93 -2.47 13.00
C ILE A 396 -4.43 -1.73 14.26
N GLY A 397 -3.65 -1.71 15.34
CA GLY A 397 -3.90 -0.98 16.59
C GLY A 397 -2.70 -1.09 17.55
N LEU A 398 -2.37 -0.04 18.32
CA LEU A 398 -1.16 0.02 19.17
C LEU A 398 -1.41 -0.38 20.63
N SER A 399 -2.66 -0.42 21.08
CA SER A 399 -2.96 -0.74 22.48
C SER A 399 -3.09 -2.24 22.79
N SER A 400 -2.05 -2.78 23.44
CA SER A 400 -2.14 -3.95 24.32
C SER A 400 -2.75 -3.63 25.71
N THR A 401 -3.38 -2.46 25.89
CA THR A 401 -3.86 -1.98 27.21
C THR A 401 -5.35 -2.22 27.49
N HIS A 402 -6.12 -2.80 26.56
CA HIS A 402 -7.51 -3.21 26.84
C HIS A 402 -7.68 -4.68 27.27
N SER A 403 -6.60 -5.43 27.51
CA SER A 403 -6.69 -6.78 28.12
C SER A 403 -6.59 -6.79 29.65
N ASN A 404 -6.41 -5.64 30.31
CA ASN A 404 -6.17 -5.57 31.77
C ASN A 404 -7.34 -5.01 32.59
N SER A 405 -8.51 -4.78 31.99
CA SER A 405 -9.68 -4.26 32.71
C SER A 405 -10.88 -5.20 32.64
N LEU A 406 -10.69 -6.48 32.96
CA LEU A 406 -11.71 -7.33 33.56
C LEU A 406 -10.96 -8.31 34.47
N ASP A 407 -11.20 -8.20 35.77
CA ASP A 407 -10.85 -9.22 36.76
C ASP A 407 -11.16 -10.60 36.19
N MET A 408 -10.15 -11.45 35.96
CA MET A 408 -10.38 -12.83 35.57
C MET A 408 -9.55 -13.78 36.41
N HIS A 409 -10.29 -14.46 37.30
CA HIS A 409 -9.94 -15.71 37.94
C HIS A 409 -9.28 -16.70 36.94
N PRO A 410 -8.27 -17.48 37.36
CA PRO A 410 -7.47 -18.34 36.50
C PRO A 410 -8.13 -19.68 36.11
N THR A 411 -9.46 -19.73 35.93
CA THR A 411 -10.19 -21.03 35.81
C THR A 411 -11.12 -21.19 34.61
N VAL A 412 -11.13 -20.27 33.63
CA VAL A 412 -11.95 -20.45 32.41
C VAL A 412 -11.10 -21.04 31.27
N PRO A 413 -11.44 -22.23 30.74
CA PRO A 413 -10.75 -22.83 29.58
C PRO A 413 -10.84 -21.94 28.33
N LEU A 414 -9.79 -21.96 27.51
CA LEU A 414 -9.61 -21.15 26.29
C LEU A 414 -10.78 -21.25 25.28
N ALA A 415 -11.59 -22.30 25.35
CA ALA A 415 -12.77 -22.51 24.50
C ALA A 415 -13.97 -21.58 24.81
N LEU A 416 -13.97 -20.91 25.98
CA LEU A 416 -15.04 -20.01 26.43
C LEU A 416 -14.62 -18.53 26.49
N ARG A 417 -13.39 -18.20 26.07
CA ARG A 417 -12.97 -16.81 25.88
C ARG A 417 -13.79 -16.24 24.71
N PRO A 418 -14.36 -15.02 24.79
CA PRO A 418 -15.01 -14.40 23.64
C PRO A 418 -13.96 -14.31 22.53
N THR A 419 -14.09 -15.21 21.57
CA THR A 419 -13.10 -15.41 20.53
C THR A 419 -13.12 -14.15 19.65
N MET A 420 -11.94 -13.64 19.27
CA MET A 420 -11.79 -12.54 18.30
C MET A 420 -12.57 -12.78 16.98
N THR A 421 -13.06 -14.01 16.78
CA THR A 421 -13.92 -14.48 15.69
C THR A 421 -15.26 -13.71 15.62
N SER A 422 -15.86 -13.36 16.75
CA SER A 422 -17.16 -12.66 16.80
C SER A 422 -17.05 -11.14 16.63
N SER A 423 -15.89 -10.55 16.93
CA SER A 423 -15.66 -9.10 16.84
C SER A 423 -15.06 -8.63 15.52
N LEU A 424 -14.50 -9.52 14.70
CA LEU A 424 -13.93 -9.23 13.38
C LEU A 424 -14.87 -9.56 12.20
N GLN A 425 -15.83 -10.49 12.36
CA GLN A 425 -16.74 -10.92 11.28
C GLN A 425 -17.60 -9.79 10.70
N PHE A 426 -17.92 -8.78 11.50
CA PHE A 426 -18.86 -7.73 11.10
C PHE A 426 -18.42 -6.34 11.59
N ARG A 427 -17.18 -5.93 11.28
CA ARG A 427 -16.80 -4.51 11.35
C ARG A 427 -16.95 -3.86 9.99
N PRO A 428 -17.64 -2.71 9.86
CA PRO A 428 -17.73 -1.96 8.60
C PRO A 428 -16.36 -1.65 7.98
N SER A 429 -15.38 -1.33 8.82
CA SER A 429 -14.01 -1.02 8.41
C SER A 429 -13.31 -2.15 7.66
N ALA A 430 -13.59 -3.43 7.98
CA ALA A 430 -13.01 -4.60 7.33
C ALA A 430 -13.42 -4.73 5.85
N TRP A 431 -14.56 -4.14 5.46
CA TRP A 431 -15.10 -4.18 4.11
C TRP A 431 -14.54 -3.08 3.19
N SER A 432 -13.75 -2.15 3.72
CA SER A 432 -13.26 -0.97 2.98
C SER A 432 -12.53 -1.35 1.69
N GLY A 433 -11.64 -2.34 1.73
CA GLY A 433 -10.90 -2.81 0.56
C GLY A 433 -11.81 -3.41 -0.52
N VAL A 434 -12.75 -4.28 -0.14
CA VAL A 434 -13.67 -4.92 -1.09
C VAL A 434 -14.59 -3.89 -1.74
N ILE A 435 -15.15 -2.97 -0.95
CA ILE A 435 -16.05 -1.94 -1.46
C ILE A 435 -15.31 -1.00 -2.41
N THR A 436 -14.12 -0.51 -2.02
CA THR A 436 -13.42 0.54 -2.78
C THR A 436 -12.63 0.00 -3.98
N ILE A 437 -11.82 -1.05 -3.80
CA ILE A 437 -10.92 -1.56 -4.84
C ILE A 437 -11.67 -2.51 -5.76
N ALA A 438 -12.25 -3.58 -5.20
CA ALA A 438 -12.75 -4.67 -6.01
C ALA A 438 -13.99 -4.23 -6.80
N LEU A 439 -14.90 -3.53 -6.13
CA LEU A 439 -16.14 -3.04 -6.74
C LEU A 439 -15.98 -1.62 -7.31
N GLY A 440 -15.61 -0.65 -6.46
CA GLY A 440 -15.54 0.77 -6.80
C GLY A 440 -14.63 1.08 -7.98
N ASP A 441 -13.32 0.81 -7.87
CA ASP A 441 -12.32 1.07 -8.92
C ASP A 441 -12.64 0.27 -10.19
N SER A 442 -13.20 -0.95 -10.08
CA SER A 442 -13.63 -1.74 -11.24
C SER A 442 -14.78 -1.06 -11.99
N ILE A 443 -15.85 -0.67 -11.29
CA ILE A 443 -17.04 -0.07 -11.91
C ILE A 443 -16.75 1.35 -12.42
N ALA A 444 -15.98 2.15 -11.67
CA ALA A 444 -15.53 3.46 -12.13
C ALA A 444 -14.83 3.36 -13.48
N ALA A 445 -13.95 2.37 -13.63
CA ALA A 445 -13.17 2.25 -14.85
C ALA A 445 -13.94 1.60 -16.00
N LEU A 446 -14.86 0.66 -15.73
CA LEU A 446 -15.74 0.08 -16.75
C LEU A 446 -16.67 1.15 -17.34
N VAL A 447 -17.39 1.87 -16.49
CA VAL A 447 -18.34 2.91 -16.91
C VAL A 447 -17.62 4.15 -17.43
N GLY A 448 -16.58 4.60 -16.74
CA GLY A 448 -15.80 5.78 -17.11
C GLY A 448 -15.10 5.63 -18.46
N ARG A 449 -14.62 4.42 -18.81
CA ARG A 449 -14.01 4.18 -20.12
C ARG A 449 -15.03 4.14 -21.26
N GLN A 450 -16.19 3.54 -21.03
CA GLN A 450 -17.20 3.35 -22.07
C GLN A 450 -18.05 4.60 -22.30
N TRP A 451 -18.41 5.33 -21.24
CA TRP A 451 -19.35 6.45 -21.30
C TRP A 451 -18.84 7.74 -20.66
N GLY A 452 -17.66 7.74 -20.03
CA GLY A 452 -17.17 8.92 -19.29
C GLY A 452 -16.83 10.15 -20.13
N GLY A 453 -16.82 10.02 -21.45
CA GLY A 453 -16.81 11.15 -22.40
C GLY A 453 -15.73 12.20 -22.12
N ARG A 454 -16.10 13.48 -22.25
CA ARG A 454 -15.21 14.64 -22.01
C ARG A 454 -15.28 15.18 -20.58
N LEU A 455 -16.24 14.75 -19.76
CA LEU A 455 -16.48 15.30 -18.41
C LEU A 455 -15.56 14.64 -17.38
N LYS A 456 -14.38 15.25 -17.21
CA LYS A 456 -13.35 14.81 -16.26
C LYS A 456 -13.30 15.72 -15.05
N TRP A 457 -12.83 15.19 -13.93
CA TRP A 457 -12.55 15.99 -12.75
C TRP A 457 -11.48 17.05 -13.06
N PRO A 458 -11.61 18.29 -12.55
CA PRO A 458 -10.63 19.34 -12.78
C PRO A 458 -9.24 18.90 -12.35
N GLY A 459 -8.28 18.91 -13.27
CA GLY A 459 -6.90 18.53 -12.96
C GLY A 459 -6.63 17.02 -12.87
N SER A 460 -7.65 16.16 -13.02
CA SER A 460 -7.50 14.70 -13.00
C SER A 460 -7.83 14.06 -14.35
N HIS A 461 -7.29 12.86 -14.58
CA HIS A 461 -7.62 12.04 -15.75
C HIS A 461 -8.91 11.21 -15.55
N ARG A 462 -9.44 11.16 -14.32
CA ARG A 462 -10.64 10.40 -13.94
C ARG A 462 -11.92 11.11 -14.39
N THR A 463 -12.95 10.33 -14.74
CA THR A 463 -14.23 10.82 -15.27
C THR A 463 -15.27 10.97 -14.17
N VAL A 464 -16.07 12.03 -14.21
CA VAL A 464 -17.15 12.27 -13.22
C VAL A 464 -18.19 11.15 -13.27
N LEU A 465 -18.57 10.70 -14.48
CA LEU A 465 -19.53 9.59 -14.65
C LEU A 465 -19.01 8.28 -14.05
N GLY A 466 -17.71 7.99 -14.22
CA GLY A 466 -17.07 6.83 -13.59
C GLY A 466 -17.12 6.91 -12.06
N SER A 467 -16.80 8.07 -11.47
CA SER A 467 -16.90 8.28 -10.02
C SER A 467 -18.35 8.13 -9.53
N PHE A 468 -19.34 8.64 -10.26
CA PHE A 468 -20.74 8.47 -9.92
C PHE A 468 -21.18 6.99 -9.94
N ALA A 469 -20.79 6.24 -10.98
CA ALA A 469 -21.08 4.82 -11.07
C ALA A 469 -20.40 4.01 -9.96
N SER A 470 -19.15 4.34 -9.62
CA SER A 470 -18.44 3.77 -8.49
C SER A 470 -19.19 4.04 -7.18
N LEU A 471 -19.55 5.29 -6.89
CA LEU A 471 -20.31 5.63 -5.68
C LEU A 471 -21.63 4.87 -5.60
N LEU A 472 -22.40 4.81 -6.69
CA LEU A 472 -23.67 4.08 -6.72
C LEU A 472 -23.46 2.59 -6.41
N SER A 473 -22.45 1.96 -7.03
CA SER A 473 -22.16 0.55 -6.78
C SER A 473 -21.69 0.27 -5.35
N GLN A 474 -20.86 1.15 -4.79
CA GLN A 474 -20.40 1.06 -3.41
C GLN A 474 -21.56 1.21 -2.43
N LEU A 475 -22.49 2.15 -2.68
CA LEU A 475 -23.71 2.33 -1.88
C LEU A 475 -24.64 1.12 -1.99
N MET A 476 -24.79 0.51 -3.17
CA MET A 476 -25.59 -0.72 -3.34
C MET A 476 -25.01 -1.89 -2.54
N LEU A 477 -23.69 -2.11 -2.61
CA LEU A 477 -23.03 -3.12 -1.79
C LEU A 477 -23.14 -2.79 -0.30
N TRP A 478 -22.94 -1.53 0.08
CA TRP A 478 -23.14 -1.09 1.46
C TRP A 478 -24.57 -1.34 1.96
N ALA A 479 -25.59 -1.25 1.09
CA ALA A 479 -26.99 -1.48 1.48
C ALA A 479 -27.22 -2.95 1.83
N LEU A 480 -26.63 -3.84 1.03
CA LEU A 480 -26.62 -5.27 1.30
C LEU A 480 -25.89 -5.56 2.62
N LEU A 481 -24.71 -4.98 2.83
CA LEU A 481 -23.93 -5.20 4.05
C LEU A 481 -24.61 -4.65 5.30
N VAL A 482 -25.26 -3.49 5.20
CA VAL A 482 -26.11 -2.92 6.26
C VAL A 482 -27.25 -3.86 6.62
N HIS A 483 -27.87 -4.50 5.64
CA HIS A 483 -28.93 -5.47 5.88
C HIS A 483 -28.40 -6.74 6.56
N LEU A 484 -27.20 -7.21 6.18
CA LEU A 484 -26.57 -8.40 6.75
C LEU A 484 -25.98 -8.18 8.15
N GLY A 485 -25.38 -7.00 8.39
CA GLY A 485 -24.69 -6.65 9.63
C GLY A 485 -25.52 -5.82 10.61
N GLU A 486 -26.77 -5.49 10.27
CA GLU A 486 -27.67 -4.65 11.07
C GLU A 486 -27.10 -3.26 11.43
N TRP A 487 -26.27 -2.70 10.56
CA TRP A 487 -25.62 -1.41 10.82
C TRP A 487 -26.47 -0.21 10.37
N PRO A 488 -26.32 0.96 11.02
CA PRO A 488 -26.92 2.19 10.50
C PRO A 488 -26.38 2.56 9.12
N TRP A 489 -27.29 2.62 8.13
CA TRP A 489 -27.00 3.05 6.75
C TRP A 489 -26.12 4.30 6.66
N ARG A 490 -26.32 5.26 7.57
CA ARG A 490 -25.59 6.54 7.60
C ARG A 490 -24.08 6.38 7.83
N GLN A 491 -23.63 5.31 8.48
CA GLN A 491 -22.20 5.09 8.75
C GLN A 491 -21.38 5.06 7.46
N GLY A 492 -21.88 4.46 6.38
CA GLY A 492 -21.14 4.32 5.13
C GLY A 492 -21.17 5.54 4.22
N ILE A 493 -22.06 6.52 4.43
CA ILE A 493 -22.21 7.64 3.47
C ILE A 493 -20.92 8.47 3.40
N LEU A 494 -20.42 8.94 4.54
CA LEU A 494 -19.22 9.79 4.57
C LEU A 494 -17.95 9.05 4.11
N PRO A 495 -17.64 7.82 4.62
CA PRO A 495 -16.50 7.05 4.15
C PRO A 495 -16.50 6.82 2.63
N LEU A 496 -17.64 6.41 2.06
CA LEU A 496 -17.71 6.05 0.64
C LEU A 496 -17.63 7.28 -0.27
N VAL A 497 -18.27 8.40 0.11
CA VAL A 497 -18.12 9.66 -0.64
C VAL A 497 -16.68 10.15 -0.58
N ALA A 498 -16.05 10.15 0.60
CA ALA A 498 -14.66 10.55 0.75
C ALA A 498 -13.70 9.64 -0.03
N GLY A 499 -13.95 8.33 -0.06
CA GLY A 499 -13.16 7.36 -0.84
C GLY A 499 -13.21 7.62 -2.34
N VAL A 500 -14.40 7.81 -2.91
CA VAL A 500 -14.58 8.11 -4.34
C VAL A 500 -13.94 9.46 -4.71
N LEU A 501 -14.06 10.44 -3.83
CA LEU A 501 -13.42 11.74 -3.98
C LEU A 501 -11.89 11.63 -3.91
N ALA A 502 -11.35 10.86 -2.98
CA ALA A 502 -9.91 10.60 -2.91
C ALA A 502 -9.40 9.88 -4.17
N GLU A 503 -10.11 8.85 -4.64
CA GLU A 503 -9.79 8.11 -5.87
C GLU A 503 -9.81 9.02 -7.11
N ALA A 504 -10.73 9.98 -7.17
CA ALA A 504 -10.85 10.91 -8.28
C ALA A 504 -9.61 11.81 -8.43
N TYR A 505 -8.91 12.11 -7.33
CA TYR A 505 -7.81 13.06 -7.32
C TYR A 505 -6.44 12.38 -7.11
N THR A 506 -6.32 11.29 -6.37
CA THR A 506 -5.01 10.68 -6.06
C THR A 506 -4.30 10.09 -7.30
N GLU A 507 -3.01 10.40 -7.41
CA GLU A 507 -2.08 9.81 -8.39
C GLU A 507 -1.08 8.83 -7.73
N GLN A 508 -1.14 8.71 -6.39
CA GLN A 508 -0.29 7.82 -5.59
C GLN A 508 -0.75 6.35 -5.67
N ILE A 509 -0.32 5.51 -4.73
CA ILE A 509 -0.78 4.11 -4.57
C ILE A 509 -2.25 4.08 -4.11
N ASP A 510 -3.17 4.38 -5.01
CA ASP A 510 -4.63 4.42 -4.77
C ASP A 510 -5.19 3.10 -4.23
N ASN A 511 -4.68 1.97 -4.73
CA ASN A 511 -5.02 0.62 -4.30
C ASN A 511 -4.69 0.34 -2.82
N LEU A 512 -3.89 1.19 -2.17
CA LEU A 512 -3.58 1.10 -0.74
C LEU A 512 -4.18 2.27 0.04
N ALA A 513 -4.02 3.49 -0.47
CA ALA A 513 -4.37 4.71 0.24
C ALA A 513 -5.88 4.95 0.34
N VAL A 514 -6.66 4.66 -0.71
CA VAL A 514 -8.12 4.85 -0.70
C VAL A 514 -8.81 3.88 0.28
N PRO A 515 -8.53 2.57 0.28
CA PRO A 515 -9.06 1.66 1.29
C PRO A 515 -8.71 2.07 2.71
N LEU A 516 -7.47 2.50 2.93
CA LEU A 516 -7.00 2.90 4.26
C LEU A 516 -7.74 4.16 4.73
N LEU A 517 -7.94 5.14 3.85
CA LEU A 517 -8.78 6.31 4.15
C LEU A 517 -10.22 5.90 4.51
N VAL A 518 -10.83 5.02 3.71
CA VAL A 518 -12.21 4.56 3.95
C VAL A 518 -12.29 3.74 5.24
N MET A 519 -11.31 2.90 5.54
CA MET A 519 -11.17 2.16 6.80
C MET A 519 -11.15 3.13 7.99
N THR A 520 -10.27 4.14 7.94
CA THR A 520 -10.14 5.16 8.98
C THR A 520 -11.46 5.89 9.23
N LEU A 521 -12.19 6.24 8.16
CA LEU A 521 -13.49 6.91 8.29
C LEU A 521 -14.61 6.00 8.78
N PHE A 522 -14.58 4.70 8.47
CA PHE A 522 -15.50 3.73 9.08
C PHE A 522 -15.23 3.58 10.58
N SER A 523 -13.96 3.46 11.00
CA SER A 523 -13.60 3.43 12.43
C SER A 523 -14.09 4.69 13.16
N ALA A 524 -14.00 5.86 12.52
CA ALA A 524 -14.55 7.11 13.06
C ALA A 524 -16.07 7.10 13.26
N GLN A 525 -16.81 6.26 12.55
CA GLN A 525 -18.27 6.12 12.68
C GLN A 525 -18.65 5.04 13.70
N ASP A 526 -17.87 3.97 13.80
CA ASP A 526 -18.05 2.93 14.83
C ASP A 526 -17.95 3.54 16.24
N ASP A 527 -16.92 4.35 16.49
CA ASP A 527 -16.75 5.11 17.73
C ASP A 527 -17.93 6.06 18.02
N ARG A 528 -18.66 6.52 16.99
CA ARG A 528 -19.80 7.42 17.21
C ARG A 528 -20.99 6.76 17.86
N LEU A 529 -21.15 5.47 17.62
CA LEU A 529 -22.33 4.72 18.02
C LEU A 529 -22.16 4.04 19.36
N THR A 530 -20.94 3.69 19.75
CA THR A 530 -20.65 3.13 21.09
C THR A 530 -20.94 4.13 22.23
N TYR A 531 -20.99 5.42 21.94
CA TYR A 531 -21.21 6.51 22.92
C TYR A 531 -22.62 7.12 22.88
N ARG A 532 -23.58 6.52 22.17
CA ARG A 532 -25.01 6.86 22.21
C ARG A 532 -25.79 5.72 22.81
#